data_AF-A0A927A7N0-F1
#
_entry.id   AF-A0A927A7N0-F1
#
_cell.length_a   1.000
_cell.length_b   1.000
_cell.length_c   1.000
_cell.angle_alpha   90.00
_cell.angle_beta   90.00
_cell.angle_gamma   90.00
#
_symmetry.space_group_name_H-M   'P 1'
#
loop_
_entity.id
_entity.type
_entity.pdbx_description
1 polymer ?
#
loop_
_entity_poly.entity_id
_entity_poly.type
_entity_poly.pdbx_seq_one_letter_code
_entity_poly.pdbx_strand_id
1 'polypeptide(L)'
;MQVAGPNPLMLQQIAQLDSRLQITENTYSDVAKFYGVSDTLNTALAEGRIYLADYTLLLDTLVDGSFRQQKYISPPLALFAVPPNNYRDRSLFPVAISLRETTISEEWKLFTPLAAKNNAAAIENNAAAIKNNAAAIENNVAAIENNTAAIKYNLEAIKNNTAAIKNHAAAIKNHAAATDTNADTWMTAKNIVQMADSNYHELVSHLGRTHLVVEPFVVATNKLPKNHPLKNLLKPHLEGTVLINYGAHAFLIAPEGGVDELLAGEIKSSQTVAVKAAQSYLFNFNDIDFPSTLKIRGVDDASKLPNYPYRDDGLLIWGAIESWVREYFSVYYKSDLSVSQDNALQTWGSTLSSDQGGRLQNFGNDGKGGITTIDYLVKAVSTIIFTASAQHAAVNFPQKELMMYTPAFPLARYLPVPTDPQQPENFIKGLPPLEQALEQINLLYLLGSVYYTNLGNYSASAFTDPNVTSALEKFQTNLKDIEQQINLRNSNSKGDRIIPYEFLLPTKIPQSINI
;
A
#
# COMPACT_ATOMS: atom_id res chain seq x y z
N MET A 1 -1.62 5.34 -4.73
CA MET A 1 -1.48 5.26 -3.26
C MET A 1 -0.15 4.63 -2.79
N GLN A 2 0.72 4.19 -3.70
CA GLN A 2 1.95 3.44 -3.37
C GLN A 2 3.04 4.22 -2.60
N VAL A 3 2.92 5.56 -2.48
CA VAL A 3 3.92 6.43 -1.82
C VAL A 3 3.39 7.20 -0.60
N ALA A 4 2.08 7.25 -0.43
CA ALA A 4 1.41 8.11 0.57
C ALA A 4 0.08 7.53 1.08
N GLY A 5 -0.27 6.30 0.68
CA GLY A 5 -1.46 5.59 1.15
C GLY A 5 -1.17 4.71 2.37
N PRO A 6 -2.04 3.74 2.68
CA PRO A 6 -1.90 2.86 3.85
C PRO A 6 -0.69 1.92 3.79
N ASN A 7 -0.26 1.55 2.57
CA ASN A 7 0.86 0.64 2.37
C ASN A 7 1.95 1.26 1.48
N PRO A 8 2.67 2.30 1.95
CA PRO A 8 3.66 3.00 1.16
C PRO A 8 4.99 2.24 1.10
N LEU A 9 4.96 0.90 0.98
CA LEU A 9 6.10 0.01 1.25
C LEU A 9 6.44 -0.91 0.07
N MET A 10 5.56 -0.98 -0.94
CA MET A 10 5.66 -2.00 -2.00
C MET A 10 6.59 -1.64 -3.14
N LEU A 11 6.83 -0.35 -3.41
CA LEU A 11 7.66 0.03 -4.54
C LEU A 11 9.12 -0.37 -4.33
N GLN A 12 9.66 -1.05 -5.33
CA GLN A 12 11.06 -1.36 -5.50
C GLN A 12 11.54 -0.87 -6.87
N GLN A 13 12.64 -0.12 -6.92
CA GLN A 13 13.28 0.27 -8.17
C GLN A 13 13.83 -0.98 -8.88
N ILE A 14 13.61 -1.07 -10.19
CA ILE A 14 14.14 -2.17 -11.01
C ILE A 14 15.07 -1.64 -12.10
N ALA A 15 16.18 -2.35 -12.32
CA ALA A 15 17.13 -2.06 -13.39
C ALA A 15 16.85 -2.88 -14.67
N GLN A 16 16.08 -3.96 -14.55
CA GLN A 16 15.69 -4.85 -15.63
C GLN A 16 14.22 -5.22 -15.47
N LEU A 17 13.51 -5.40 -16.58
CA LEU A 17 12.12 -5.84 -16.55
C LEU A 17 12.02 -7.27 -16.04
N ASP A 18 11.04 -7.49 -15.17
CA ASP A 18 10.62 -8.83 -14.79
C ASP A 18 9.97 -9.54 -15.99
N SER A 19 10.38 -10.78 -16.27
CA SER A 19 9.82 -11.58 -17.37
C SER A 19 8.31 -11.81 -17.28
N ARG A 20 7.73 -11.73 -16.07
CA ARG A 20 6.28 -11.82 -15.80
C ARG A 20 5.53 -10.56 -16.26
N LEU A 21 6.25 -9.47 -16.54
CA LEU A 21 5.74 -8.23 -17.12
C LEU A 21 6.15 -8.16 -18.59
N GLN A 22 5.35 -8.77 -19.46
CA GLN A 22 5.56 -8.84 -20.91
C GLN A 22 5.31 -7.50 -21.63
N ILE A 23 5.78 -6.39 -21.06
CA ILE A 23 5.63 -5.05 -21.63
C ILE A 23 6.71 -4.77 -22.68
N THR A 24 6.32 -4.18 -23.81
CA THR A 24 7.25 -3.79 -24.88
C THR A 24 7.58 -2.30 -24.81
N GLU A 25 8.66 -1.90 -25.49
CA GLU A 25 9.05 -0.49 -25.67
C GLU A 25 7.89 0.36 -26.22
N ASN A 26 7.23 -0.10 -27.29
CA ASN A 26 6.10 0.61 -27.89
C ASN A 26 4.92 0.73 -26.92
N THR A 27 4.58 -0.36 -26.22
CA THR A 27 3.49 -0.36 -25.24
C THR A 27 3.77 0.64 -24.12
N TYR A 28 5.00 0.69 -23.59
CA TYR A 28 5.38 1.67 -22.59
C TYR A 28 5.24 3.10 -23.13
N SER A 29 5.80 3.41 -24.30
CA SER A 29 5.74 4.76 -24.86
C SER A 29 4.31 5.22 -25.12
N ASP A 30 3.42 4.33 -25.56
CA ASP A 30 2.00 4.63 -25.73
C ASP A 30 1.30 4.91 -24.37
N VAL A 31 1.62 4.14 -23.33
CA VAL A 31 1.10 4.37 -21.96
C VAL A 31 1.66 5.67 -21.38
N ALA A 32 2.95 5.94 -21.52
CA ALA A 32 3.55 7.20 -21.09
C ALA A 32 2.84 8.38 -21.78
N LYS A 33 2.61 8.29 -23.10
CA LYS A 33 1.90 9.30 -23.88
C LYS A 33 0.45 9.47 -23.42
N PHE A 34 -0.23 8.39 -23.02
CA PHE A 34 -1.57 8.45 -22.42
C PHE A 34 -1.59 9.31 -21.15
N TYR A 35 -0.52 9.29 -20.36
CA TYR A 35 -0.33 10.17 -19.20
C TYR A 35 0.34 11.52 -19.53
N GLY A 36 0.47 11.89 -20.80
CA GLY A 36 1.07 13.15 -21.22
C GLY A 36 2.60 13.20 -21.13
N VAL A 37 3.25 12.04 -21.00
CA VAL A 37 4.71 11.90 -20.88
C VAL A 37 5.29 11.36 -22.18
N SER A 38 6.33 12.01 -22.70
CA SER A 38 7.11 11.52 -23.84
C SER A 38 8.36 10.85 -23.30
N ASP A 39 8.38 9.52 -23.33
CA ASP A 39 9.45 8.73 -22.73
C ASP A 39 9.56 7.34 -23.39
N THR A 40 10.70 6.71 -23.17
CA THR A 40 11.04 5.36 -23.65
C THR A 40 11.36 4.48 -22.45
N LEU A 41 11.01 3.20 -22.52
CA LEU A 41 11.21 2.24 -21.44
C LEU A 41 12.71 2.06 -21.17
N ASN A 42 13.51 1.92 -22.24
CA ASN A 42 14.97 1.79 -22.10
C ASN A 42 15.61 3.00 -21.40
N THR A 43 15.19 4.22 -21.73
CA THR A 43 15.71 5.43 -21.05
C THR A 43 15.23 5.47 -19.60
N ALA A 44 13.96 5.16 -19.34
CA ALA A 44 13.44 5.12 -17.97
C ALA A 44 14.14 4.08 -17.08
N LEU A 45 14.45 2.89 -17.61
CA LEU A 45 15.23 1.87 -16.91
C LEU A 45 16.66 2.34 -16.64
N ALA A 46 17.34 2.88 -17.66
CA ALA A 46 18.72 3.38 -17.53
C ALA A 46 18.84 4.51 -16.50
N GLU A 47 17.79 5.33 -16.36
CA GLU A 47 17.73 6.44 -15.40
C GLU A 47 17.19 6.02 -14.01
N GLY A 48 16.78 4.75 -13.83
CA GLY A 48 16.24 4.24 -12.57
C GLY A 48 14.85 4.81 -12.23
N ARG A 49 14.01 5.05 -13.24
CA ARG A 49 12.67 5.65 -13.09
C ARG A 49 11.54 4.62 -13.13
N ILE A 50 11.85 3.33 -13.20
CA ILE A 50 10.87 2.24 -13.21
C ILE A 50 10.83 1.54 -11.86
N TYR A 51 9.61 1.31 -11.36
CA TYR A 51 9.36 0.73 -10.04
C TYR A 51 8.34 -0.40 -10.13
N LEU A 52 8.55 -1.46 -9.37
CA LEU A 52 7.70 -2.64 -9.28
C LEU A 52 7.09 -2.74 -7.89
N ALA A 53 5.79 -3.00 -7.81
CA ALA A 53 5.13 -3.57 -6.65
C ALA A 53 4.80 -5.04 -6.94
N ASP A 54 5.46 -5.95 -6.22
CA ASP A 54 5.30 -7.40 -6.36
C ASP A 54 4.57 -7.97 -5.14
N TYR A 55 3.37 -8.51 -5.36
CA TYR A 55 2.53 -9.08 -4.31
C TYR A 55 2.66 -10.62 -4.20
N THR A 56 3.58 -11.24 -4.93
CA THR A 56 3.66 -12.72 -5.03
C THR A 56 4.04 -13.43 -3.74
N LEU A 57 4.47 -12.73 -2.69
CA LEU A 57 4.52 -13.31 -1.33
C LEU A 57 3.18 -13.94 -0.92
N LEU A 58 2.06 -13.31 -1.33
CA LEU A 58 0.71 -13.81 -1.07
C LEU A 58 0.39 -15.06 -1.89
N LEU A 59 1.00 -15.22 -3.06
CA LEU A 59 0.68 -16.26 -4.05
C LEU A 59 1.04 -17.65 -3.55
N ASP A 60 2.19 -17.76 -2.89
CA ASP A 60 2.73 -19.04 -2.42
C ASP A 60 2.09 -19.51 -1.11
N THR A 61 1.23 -18.69 -0.51
CA THR A 61 0.77 -18.91 0.87
C THR A 61 -0.72 -18.73 1.06
N LEU A 62 -1.35 -17.69 0.49
CA LEU A 62 -2.78 -17.47 0.67
C LEU A 62 -3.61 -18.46 -0.15
N VAL A 63 -4.64 -18.98 0.49
CA VAL A 63 -5.66 -19.84 -0.10
C VAL A 63 -6.97 -19.06 -0.08
N ASP A 64 -7.74 -19.10 -1.17
CA ASP A 64 -9.02 -18.41 -1.29
C ASP A 64 -9.95 -18.69 -0.11
N GLY A 65 -10.36 -17.64 0.60
CA GLY A 65 -11.29 -17.72 1.71
C GLY A 65 -12.73 -17.98 1.27
N SER A 66 -13.56 -18.49 2.17
CA SER A 66 -14.96 -18.84 1.85
C SER A 66 -15.98 -18.42 2.92
N PHE A 67 -15.58 -17.56 3.87
CA PHE A 67 -16.47 -17.07 4.92
C PHE A 67 -17.73 -16.40 4.33
N ARG A 68 -18.90 -17.01 4.58
CA ARG A 68 -20.23 -16.71 3.99
C ARG A 68 -20.34 -16.83 2.47
N GLN A 69 -19.29 -16.48 1.72
CA GLN A 69 -19.23 -16.54 0.26
C GLN A 69 -17.78 -16.79 -0.18
N GLN A 70 -17.61 -17.44 -1.34
CA GLN A 70 -16.31 -17.61 -1.98
C GLN A 70 -15.65 -16.27 -2.27
N LYS A 71 -14.41 -16.10 -1.81
CA LYS A 71 -13.52 -14.97 -2.09
C LYS A 71 -12.42 -15.43 -3.04
N TYR A 72 -11.71 -14.48 -3.65
CA TYR A 72 -10.66 -14.77 -4.63
C TYR A 72 -9.43 -13.89 -4.38
N ILE A 73 -8.25 -14.53 -4.33
CA ILE A 73 -6.95 -13.87 -4.34
C ILE A 73 -6.24 -14.09 -5.67
N SER A 74 -5.73 -13.01 -6.26
CA SER A 74 -4.78 -13.09 -7.37
C SER A 74 -3.73 -12.00 -7.21
N PRO A 75 -2.58 -12.35 -6.61
CA PRO A 75 -1.53 -11.38 -6.31
C PRO A 75 -0.89 -10.85 -7.61
N PRO A 76 -0.98 -9.54 -7.89
CA PRO A 76 -0.44 -8.95 -9.10
C PRO A 76 1.07 -8.68 -9.03
N LEU A 77 1.64 -8.39 -10.21
CA LEU A 77 2.74 -7.43 -10.34
C LEU A 77 2.17 -6.12 -10.88
N ALA A 78 2.52 -4.98 -10.29
CA ALA A 78 2.15 -3.66 -10.78
C ALA A 78 3.39 -2.81 -11.07
N LEU A 79 3.53 -2.39 -12.32
CA LEU A 79 4.65 -1.60 -12.82
C LEU A 79 4.29 -0.12 -12.83
N PHE A 80 5.20 0.72 -12.37
CA PHE A 80 5.05 2.16 -12.30
C PHE A 80 6.27 2.87 -12.89
N ALA A 81 6.08 4.10 -13.33
CA ALA A 81 7.15 4.94 -13.83
C ALA A 81 7.05 6.37 -13.29
N VAL A 82 8.21 7.02 -13.17
CA VAL A 82 8.33 8.44 -12.86
C VAL A 82 8.70 9.20 -14.13
N PRO A 83 8.04 10.33 -14.47
CA PRO A 83 8.39 11.14 -15.63
C PRO A 83 9.88 11.59 -15.64
N PRO A 84 10.47 11.88 -16.82
CA PRO A 84 11.84 12.39 -16.91
C PRO A 84 12.06 13.73 -16.19
N ASN A 85 13.32 14.09 -15.92
CA ASN A 85 13.68 15.26 -15.09
C ASN A 85 13.27 16.62 -15.67
N ASN A 86 12.99 16.71 -16.97
CA ASN A 86 12.52 17.94 -17.61
C ASN A 86 11.03 18.22 -17.38
N TYR A 87 10.28 17.27 -16.80
CA TYR A 87 8.89 17.47 -16.42
C TYR A 87 8.80 18.15 -15.05
N ARG A 88 7.93 19.17 -14.95
CA ARG A 88 7.64 19.85 -13.68
C ARG A 88 6.87 18.96 -12.71
N ASP A 89 5.84 18.26 -13.21
CA ASP A 89 5.13 17.23 -12.46
C ASP A 89 5.77 15.88 -12.74
N ARG A 90 6.34 15.28 -11.71
CA ARG A 90 6.99 13.97 -11.76
C ARG A 90 6.24 12.95 -10.89
N SER A 91 4.92 13.07 -10.85
CA SER A 91 4.07 12.11 -10.16
C SER A 91 4.17 10.72 -10.79
N LEU A 92 4.24 9.72 -9.91
CA LEU A 92 4.27 8.31 -10.28
C LEU A 92 2.99 7.94 -11.05
N PHE A 93 3.13 7.33 -12.22
CA PHE A 93 1.99 6.82 -13.00
C PHE A 93 2.07 5.29 -13.18
N PRO A 94 0.93 4.59 -13.18
CA PRO A 94 0.90 3.14 -13.41
C PRO A 94 1.09 2.85 -14.88
N VAL A 95 1.96 1.88 -15.19
CA VAL A 95 2.31 1.49 -16.55
C VAL A 95 1.55 0.24 -16.96
N ALA A 96 1.63 -0.81 -16.15
CA ALA A 96 1.02 -2.09 -16.44
C ALA A 96 0.73 -2.88 -15.17
N ILE A 97 -0.23 -3.79 -15.25
CA ILE A 97 -0.53 -4.77 -14.21
C ILE A 97 -0.47 -6.14 -14.86
N SER A 98 0.24 -7.08 -14.25
CA SER A 98 0.26 -8.47 -14.66
C SER A 98 -0.48 -9.31 -13.64
N LEU A 99 -1.43 -10.12 -14.12
CA LEU A 99 -2.29 -10.98 -13.29
C LEU A 99 -2.18 -12.44 -13.72
N ARG A 100 -2.30 -13.34 -12.73
CA ARG A 100 -2.57 -14.76 -12.98
C ARG A 100 -4.06 -15.01 -12.87
N GLU A 101 -4.56 -15.95 -13.67
CA GLU A 101 -5.96 -16.37 -13.61
C GLU A 101 -6.30 -17.04 -12.27
N THR A 102 -5.37 -17.83 -11.74
CA THR A 102 -5.46 -18.52 -10.45
C THR A 102 -4.09 -18.59 -9.80
N THR A 103 -4.04 -18.96 -8.51
CA THR A 103 -2.78 -19.17 -7.78
C THR A 103 -1.92 -20.31 -8.35
N ILE A 104 -2.50 -21.20 -9.18
CA ILE A 104 -1.82 -22.33 -9.83
C ILE A 104 -1.48 -22.10 -11.32
N SER A 105 -2.06 -21.11 -11.99
CA SER A 105 -1.84 -20.87 -13.43
C SER A 105 -0.47 -20.31 -13.75
N GLU A 106 0.40 -20.94 -14.54
CA GLU A 106 1.75 -20.41 -14.82
C GLU A 106 1.76 -19.19 -15.77
N GLU A 107 0.63 -18.89 -16.42
CA GLU A 107 0.53 -17.81 -17.40
C GLU A 107 0.20 -16.45 -16.75
N TRP A 108 0.96 -15.43 -17.14
CA TRP A 108 0.80 -14.04 -16.72
C TRP A 108 0.17 -13.21 -17.83
N LYS A 109 -0.93 -12.53 -17.52
CA LYS A 109 -1.71 -11.71 -18.47
C LYS A 109 -1.50 -10.23 -18.18
N LEU A 110 -1.08 -9.47 -19.20
CA LEU A 110 -0.77 -8.05 -19.08
C LEU A 110 -2.00 -7.17 -19.32
N PHE A 111 -2.24 -6.23 -18.42
CA PHE A 111 -3.26 -5.20 -18.49
C PHE A 111 -2.58 -3.83 -18.52
N THR A 112 -3.08 -2.92 -19.37
CA THR A 112 -2.54 -1.55 -19.49
C THR A 112 -3.67 -0.53 -19.53
N PRO A 113 -3.39 0.76 -19.22
CA PRO A 113 -4.36 1.85 -19.36
C PRO A 113 -4.93 2.04 -20.78
N LEU A 114 -4.28 1.46 -21.81
CA LEU A 114 -4.66 1.67 -23.21
C LEU A 114 -5.95 0.93 -23.61
N ALA A 115 -6.39 -0.07 -22.83
CA ALA A 115 -7.62 -0.82 -23.11
C ALA A 115 -8.88 0.08 -23.16
N ALA A 116 -8.88 1.21 -22.45
CA ALA A 116 -9.96 2.20 -22.48
C ALA A 116 -10.14 2.90 -23.84
N LYS A 117 -9.13 2.85 -24.74
CA LYS A 117 -9.12 3.63 -25.99
C LYS A 117 -9.83 2.95 -27.16
N ASN A 118 -10.01 1.63 -27.13
CA ASN A 118 -10.69 0.90 -28.21
C ASN A 118 -12.17 1.33 -28.34
N ASN A 119 -12.81 1.72 -27.23
CA ASN A 119 -14.18 2.22 -27.25
C ASN A 119 -14.26 3.68 -27.78
N ALA A 120 -13.30 4.54 -27.44
CA ALA A 120 -13.29 5.94 -27.90
C ALA A 120 -13.02 6.06 -29.42
N ALA A 121 -12.07 5.28 -29.95
CA ALA A 121 -11.80 5.23 -31.39
C ALA A 121 -12.97 4.60 -32.17
N ALA A 122 -13.66 3.61 -31.59
CA ALA A 122 -14.89 3.06 -32.16
C ALA A 122 -16.03 4.10 -32.18
N ILE A 123 -16.16 4.93 -31.14
CA ILE A 123 -17.14 6.02 -31.08
C ILE A 123 -16.84 7.08 -32.15
N GLU A 124 -15.57 7.45 -32.33
CA GLU A 124 -15.16 8.47 -33.32
C GLU A 124 -15.38 7.98 -34.76
N ASN A 125 -15.05 6.71 -35.04
CA ASN A 125 -15.35 6.07 -36.33
C ASN A 125 -16.87 5.95 -36.58
N ASN A 126 -17.66 5.64 -35.55
CA ASN A 126 -19.11 5.58 -35.65
C ASN A 126 -19.73 6.97 -35.86
N ALA A 127 -19.19 8.02 -35.22
CA ALA A 127 -19.62 9.40 -35.45
C ALA A 127 -19.35 9.85 -36.91
N ALA A 128 -18.21 9.46 -37.47
CA ALA A 128 -17.89 9.69 -38.88
C ALA A 128 -18.86 8.95 -39.82
N ALA A 129 -19.23 7.70 -39.50
CA ALA A 129 -20.22 6.93 -40.26
C ALA A 129 -21.63 7.55 -40.18
N ILE A 130 -22.04 8.05 -39.00
CA ILE A 130 -23.32 8.77 -38.81
C ILE A 130 -23.37 10.04 -39.68
N LYS A 131 -22.27 10.80 -39.74
CA LYS A 131 -22.18 12.01 -40.57
C LYS A 131 -22.31 11.70 -42.08
N ASN A 132 -21.69 10.62 -42.54
CA ASN A 132 -21.81 10.15 -43.93
C ASN A 132 -23.24 9.68 -44.24
N ASN A 133 -23.87 8.98 -43.29
CA ASN A 133 -25.26 8.54 -43.45
C ASN A 133 -26.25 9.72 -43.43
N ALA A 134 -26.00 10.78 -42.64
CA ALA A 134 -26.80 12.00 -42.65
C ALA A 134 -26.75 12.71 -44.02
N ALA A 135 -25.57 12.79 -44.64
CA ALA A 135 -25.43 13.34 -46.00
C ALA A 135 -26.15 12.48 -47.05
N ALA A 136 -26.16 11.15 -46.88
CA ALA A 136 -26.94 10.26 -47.75
C ALA A 136 -28.46 10.44 -47.57
N ILE A 137 -28.92 10.73 -46.34
CA ILE A 137 -30.32 11.05 -46.05
C ILE A 137 -30.72 12.38 -46.70
N GLU A 138 -29.91 13.43 -46.63
CA GLU A 138 -30.20 14.71 -47.31
C GLU A 138 -30.34 14.55 -48.83
N ASN A 139 -29.46 13.75 -49.45
CA ASN A 139 -29.57 13.42 -50.88
C ASN A 139 -30.85 12.61 -51.19
N ASN A 140 -31.25 11.70 -50.31
CA ASN A 140 -32.48 10.93 -50.45
C ASN A 140 -33.73 11.78 -50.19
N VAL A 141 -33.67 12.80 -49.32
CA VAL A 141 -34.75 13.76 -49.07
C VAL A 141 -34.98 14.62 -50.32
N ALA A 142 -33.92 15.11 -50.97
CA ALA A 142 -34.02 15.79 -52.25
C ALA A 142 -34.61 14.91 -53.37
N ALA A 143 -34.36 13.59 -53.33
CA ALA A 143 -34.99 12.62 -54.24
C ALA A 143 -36.47 12.33 -53.88
N ILE A 144 -36.85 12.38 -52.60
CA ILE A 144 -38.22 12.19 -52.10
C ILE A 144 -39.10 13.42 -52.40
N GLU A 145 -38.56 14.63 -52.35
CA GLU A 145 -39.28 15.85 -52.76
C GLU A 145 -39.73 15.77 -54.23
N ASN A 146 -38.90 15.20 -55.11
CA ASN A 146 -39.27 14.91 -56.51
C ASN A 146 -40.33 13.80 -56.65
N ASN A 147 -40.36 12.83 -55.73
CA ASN A 147 -41.32 11.71 -55.74
C ASN A 147 -42.67 12.04 -55.06
N THR A 148 -42.80 13.21 -54.43
CA THR A 148 -44.04 13.68 -53.79
C THR A 148 -45.20 13.85 -54.79
N ALA A 149 -44.90 13.95 -56.09
CA ALA A 149 -45.89 13.95 -57.16
C ALA A 149 -46.60 12.59 -57.38
N ALA A 150 -46.07 11.46 -56.87
CA ALA A 150 -46.57 10.12 -57.13
C ALA A 150 -47.39 9.49 -55.98
N ILE A 151 -47.60 10.22 -54.88
CA ILE A 151 -48.25 9.78 -53.63
C ILE A 151 -49.79 9.72 -53.76
N LYS A 152 -50.28 8.89 -54.68
CA LYS A 152 -51.69 8.42 -54.71
C LYS A 152 -51.80 6.91 -54.48
N TYR A 153 -50.66 6.22 -54.29
CA TYR A 153 -50.54 4.76 -54.17
C TYR A 153 -50.03 4.30 -52.78
N ASN A 154 -50.08 5.15 -51.75
CA ASN A 154 -49.43 4.93 -50.45
C ASN A 154 -50.14 3.98 -49.46
N LEU A 155 -51.07 3.13 -49.90
CA LEU A 155 -51.82 2.26 -48.97
C LEU A 155 -51.11 0.92 -48.65
N GLU A 156 -50.20 0.44 -49.50
CA GLU A 156 -49.45 -0.82 -49.24
C GLU A 156 -48.16 -0.63 -48.43
N ALA A 157 -47.56 0.56 -48.41
CA ALA A 157 -46.30 0.81 -47.68
C ALA A 157 -46.45 0.77 -46.15
N ILE A 158 -47.66 0.97 -45.63
CA ILE A 158 -47.94 0.97 -44.18
C ILE A 158 -47.76 -0.44 -43.57
N LYS A 159 -47.96 -1.52 -44.34
CA LYS A 159 -47.77 -2.90 -43.87
C LYS A 159 -46.29 -3.27 -43.65
N ASN A 160 -45.36 -2.71 -44.43
CA ASN A 160 -43.93 -3.01 -44.30
C ASN A 160 -43.27 -2.25 -43.14
N ASN A 161 -43.80 -1.08 -42.77
CA ASN A 161 -43.28 -0.28 -41.65
C ASN A 161 -43.53 -0.93 -40.27
N THR A 162 -44.55 -1.78 -40.13
CA THR A 162 -44.83 -2.52 -38.88
C THR A 162 -43.77 -3.59 -38.57
N ALA A 163 -43.12 -4.17 -39.59
CA ALA A 163 -42.02 -5.12 -39.42
C ALA A 163 -40.69 -4.41 -39.07
N ALA A 164 -40.43 -3.24 -39.64
CA ALA A 164 -39.27 -2.42 -39.33
C ALA A 164 -39.29 -1.90 -37.87
N ILE A 165 -40.47 -1.52 -37.36
CA ILE A 165 -40.63 -1.08 -35.96
C ILE A 165 -40.34 -2.23 -34.97
N LYS A 166 -40.68 -3.48 -35.30
CA LYS A 166 -40.33 -4.65 -34.47
C LYS A 166 -38.83 -4.93 -34.42
N ASN A 167 -38.11 -4.73 -35.52
CA ASN A 167 -36.64 -4.86 -35.55
C ASN A 167 -35.94 -3.72 -34.81
N HIS A 168 -36.48 -2.49 -34.86
CA HIS A 168 -35.95 -1.37 -34.08
C HIS A 168 -36.18 -1.52 -32.56
N ALA A 169 -37.30 -2.11 -32.13
CA ALA A 169 -37.51 -2.44 -30.71
C ALA A 169 -36.51 -3.47 -30.17
N ALA A 170 -36.06 -4.42 -31.01
CA ALA A 170 -35.00 -5.39 -30.66
C ALA A 170 -33.61 -4.75 -30.61
N ALA A 171 -33.32 -3.81 -31.53
CA ALA A 171 -32.06 -3.05 -31.53
C ALA A 171 -31.95 -2.10 -30.32
N ILE A 172 -33.04 -1.47 -29.89
CA ILE A 172 -33.10 -0.62 -28.68
C ILE A 172 -32.88 -1.45 -27.41
N LYS A 173 -33.42 -2.68 -27.35
CA LYS A 173 -33.21 -3.61 -26.23
C LYS A 173 -31.76 -4.12 -26.15
N ASN A 174 -31.07 -4.24 -27.30
CA ASN A 174 -29.65 -4.58 -27.38
C ASN A 174 -28.73 -3.38 -27.12
N HIS A 175 -29.16 -2.14 -27.41
CA HIS A 175 -28.39 -0.93 -27.12
C HIS A 175 -28.43 -0.58 -25.61
N ALA A 176 -29.52 -0.89 -24.91
CA ALA A 176 -29.60 -0.77 -23.46
C ALA A 176 -28.73 -1.81 -22.70
N ALA A 177 -28.24 -2.85 -23.39
CA ALA A 177 -27.27 -3.81 -22.84
C ALA A 177 -25.79 -3.40 -23.11
N ALA A 178 -25.56 -2.36 -23.91
CA ALA A 178 -24.22 -1.89 -24.33
C ALA A 178 -23.74 -0.63 -23.60
N THR A 179 -24.45 -0.19 -22.56
CA THR A 179 -24.00 0.88 -21.67
C THR A 179 -24.04 0.41 -20.22
N ASP A 180 -23.26 -0.61 -19.90
CA ASP A 180 -22.73 -0.76 -18.54
C ASP A 180 -21.49 0.14 -18.48
N THR A 181 -21.66 1.39 -18.06
CA THR A 181 -20.60 2.41 -18.00
C THR A 181 -19.43 2.04 -17.07
N ASN A 182 -19.49 0.87 -16.43
CA ASN A 182 -18.50 0.35 -15.49
C ASN A 182 -17.65 -0.80 -16.05
N ALA A 183 -17.87 -1.22 -17.30
CA ALA A 183 -17.11 -2.30 -17.93
C ALA A 183 -15.73 -1.78 -18.41
N ASP A 184 -14.72 -1.85 -17.53
CA ASP A 184 -13.36 -1.37 -17.76
C ASP A 184 -12.34 -2.39 -17.22
N THR A 185 -11.60 -3.03 -18.13
CA THR A 185 -10.57 -4.03 -17.78
C THR A 185 -9.42 -3.44 -16.98
N TRP A 186 -9.09 -2.16 -17.23
CA TRP A 186 -8.06 -1.46 -16.47
C TRP A 186 -8.54 -1.11 -15.05
N MET A 187 -9.80 -0.70 -14.90
CA MET A 187 -10.37 -0.49 -13.56
C MET A 187 -10.42 -1.78 -12.75
N THR A 188 -10.81 -2.89 -13.39
CA THR A 188 -10.82 -4.22 -12.76
C THR A 188 -9.41 -4.63 -12.32
N ALA A 189 -8.40 -4.50 -13.19
CA ALA A 189 -7.02 -4.81 -12.83
C ALA A 189 -6.50 -3.96 -11.66
N LYS A 190 -6.77 -2.65 -11.65
CA LYS A 190 -6.43 -1.78 -10.52
C LYS A 190 -7.12 -2.20 -9.23
N ASN A 191 -8.39 -2.57 -9.28
CA ASN A 191 -9.14 -3.02 -8.10
C ASN A 191 -8.54 -4.32 -7.52
N ILE A 192 -8.08 -5.24 -8.37
CA ILE A 192 -7.37 -6.45 -7.95
C ILE A 192 -6.02 -6.10 -7.28
N VAL A 193 -5.27 -5.13 -7.83
CA VAL A 193 -4.06 -4.60 -7.16
C VAL A 193 -4.40 -4.03 -5.80
N GLN A 194 -5.44 -3.20 -5.68
CA GLN A 194 -5.82 -2.60 -4.41
C GLN A 194 -6.27 -3.64 -3.37
N MET A 195 -6.94 -4.72 -3.81
CA MET A 195 -7.30 -5.84 -2.94
C MET A 195 -6.07 -6.59 -2.43
N ALA A 196 -5.14 -6.94 -3.33
CA ALA A 196 -3.88 -7.57 -2.95
C ALA A 196 -3.04 -6.66 -2.05
N ASP A 197 -3.02 -5.36 -2.31
CA ASP A 197 -2.35 -4.36 -1.48
C ASP A 197 -2.95 -4.27 -0.09
N SER A 198 -4.28 -4.36 0.03
CA SER A 198 -4.95 -4.37 1.34
C SER A 198 -4.66 -5.65 2.13
N ASN A 199 -4.59 -6.81 1.47
CA ASN A 199 -4.22 -8.06 2.13
C ASN A 199 -2.74 -8.07 2.55
N TYR A 200 -1.85 -7.55 1.71
CA TYR A 200 -0.43 -7.40 2.04
C TYR A 200 -0.25 -6.39 3.17
N HIS A 201 -0.95 -5.26 3.11
CA HIS A 201 -0.96 -4.24 4.14
C HIS A 201 -1.29 -4.83 5.51
N GLU A 202 -2.46 -5.46 5.65
CA GLU A 202 -2.91 -5.94 6.96
C GLU A 202 -2.04 -7.08 7.49
N LEU A 203 -1.73 -8.08 6.66
CA LEU A 203 -1.02 -9.28 7.13
C LEU A 203 0.48 -9.06 7.26
N VAL A 204 1.09 -8.29 6.34
CA VAL A 204 2.55 -8.16 6.23
C VAL A 204 3.01 -6.85 6.83
N SER A 205 2.54 -5.72 6.32
CA SER A 205 3.05 -4.40 6.70
C SER A 205 2.60 -3.96 8.09
N HIS A 206 1.35 -4.27 8.45
CA HIS A 206 0.71 -3.89 9.70
C HIS A 206 0.94 -4.97 10.76
N LEU A 207 0.20 -6.08 10.73
CA LEU A 207 0.30 -7.14 11.75
C LEU A 207 1.72 -7.72 11.84
N GLY A 208 2.24 -8.25 10.72
CA GLY A 208 3.50 -8.97 10.69
C GLY A 208 4.70 -8.10 11.07
N ARG A 209 4.86 -6.94 10.42
CA ARG A 209 6.07 -6.09 10.50
C ARG A 209 6.01 -4.95 11.52
N THR A 210 4.90 -4.79 12.24
CA THR A 210 4.84 -3.91 13.42
C THR A 210 4.51 -4.70 14.69
N HIS A 211 3.25 -5.11 14.87
CA HIS A 211 2.76 -5.80 16.07
C HIS A 211 3.63 -7.00 16.47
N LEU A 212 3.78 -7.97 15.56
CA LEU A 212 4.46 -9.23 15.87
C LEU A 212 5.98 -9.08 15.97
N VAL A 213 6.57 -8.12 15.23
CA VAL A 213 8.01 -7.83 15.31
C VAL A 213 8.38 -7.14 16.62
N VAL A 214 7.52 -6.27 17.15
CA VAL A 214 7.80 -5.53 18.40
C VAL A 214 7.58 -6.39 19.65
N GLU A 215 6.65 -7.34 19.62
CA GLU A 215 6.25 -8.12 20.79
C GLU A 215 7.40 -8.85 21.55
N PRO A 216 8.37 -9.50 20.88
CA PRO A 216 9.49 -10.15 21.58
C PRO A 216 10.31 -9.19 22.46
N PHE A 217 10.42 -7.92 22.04
CA PHE A 217 11.14 -6.90 22.81
C PHE A 217 10.42 -6.55 24.11
N VAL A 218 9.08 -6.67 24.18
CA VAL A 218 8.31 -6.45 25.41
C VAL A 218 8.71 -7.44 26.49
N VAL A 219 8.78 -8.72 26.13
CA VAL A 219 9.10 -9.80 27.07
C VAL A 219 10.55 -9.69 27.56
N ALA A 220 11.51 -9.52 26.65
CA ALA A 220 12.93 -9.40 27.00
C ALA A 220 13.20 -8.15 27.86
N THR A 221 12.63 -7.01 27.50
CA THR A 221 12.81 -5.74 28.23
C THR A 221 12.21 -5.80 29.63
N ASN A 222 11.09 -6.52 29.82
CA ASN A 222 10.51 -6.69 31.15
C ASN A 222 11.41 -7.46 32.12
N LYS A 223 12.30 -8.33 31.63
CA LYS A 223 13.28 -9.07 32.45
C LYS A 223 14.51 -8.26 32.86
N LEU A 224 14.74 -7.08 32.27
CA LEU A 224 15.83 -6.20 32.69
C LEU A 224 15.62 -5.67 34.12
N PRO A 225 16.70 -5.34 34.86
CA PRO A 225 16.61 -4.70 36.17
C PRO A 225 15.74 -3.45 36.14
N LYS A 226 15.00 -3.17 37.22
CA LYS A 226 14.00 -2.09 37.28
C LYS A 226 14.53 -0.73 36.82
N ASN A 227 15.79 -0.40 37.15
CA ASN A 227 16.41 0.88 36.86
C ASN A 227 17.40 0.82 35.69
N HIS A 228 17.38 -0.26 34.89
CA HIS A 228 18.29 -0.39 33.75
C HIS A 228 17.97 0.68 32.69
N PRO A 229 18.95 1.43 32.15
CA PRO A 229 18.72 2.50 31.18
C PRO A 229 17.89 2.06 29.97
N LEU A 230 18.25 0.93 29.34
CA LEU A 230 17.48 0.36 28.23
C LEU A 230 16.00 0.11 28.58
N LYS A 231 15.70 -0.40 29.79
CA LYS A 231 14.32 -0.66 30.21
C LYS A 231 13.53 0.62 30.38
N ASN A 232 14.13 1.62 31.01
CA ASN A 232 13.48 2.92 31.24
C ASN A 232 13.20 3.63 29.91
N LEU A 233 14.12 3.56 28.95
CA LEU A 233 13.91 4.11 27.61
C LEU A 233 12.83 3.36 26.82
N LEU A 234 12.87 2.02 26.76
CA LEU A 234 11.95 1.26 25.91
C LEU A 234 10.55 1.10 26.50
N LYS A 235 10.37 1.08 27.83
CA LYS A 235 9.08 0.78 28.45
C LYS A 235 7.91 1.63 27.93
N PRO A 236 8.03 2.97 27.78
CA PRO A 236 6.94 3.79 27.22
C PRO A 236 6.61 3.44 25.75
N HIS A 237 7.58 2.93 24.98
CA HIS A 237 7.40 2.54 23.58
C HIS A 237 6.83 1.13 23.40
N LEU A 238 6.72 0.37 24.48
CA LEU A 238 6.24 -1.01 24.50
C LEU A 238 4.92 -1.13 25.29
N GLU A 239 4.37 0.00 25.75
CA GLU A 239 3.13 0.05 26.52
C GLU A 239 1.95 -0.39 25.67
N GLY A 240 1.13 -1.32 26.18
CA GLY A 240 -0.08 -1.79 25.52
C GLY A 240 0.14 -2.88 24.46
N THR A 241 1.34 -3.03 23.90
CA THR A 241 1.60 -3.90 22.73
C THR A 241 1.19 -5.36 22.93
N VAL A 242 1.55 -5.98 24.07
CA VAL A 242 1.14 -7.37 24.35
C VAL A 242 -0.38 -7.48 24.56
N LEU A 243 -1.02 -6.47 25.15
CA LEU A 243 -2.46 -6.49 25.40
C LEU A 243 -3.23 -6.41 24.10
N ILE A 244 -2.83 -5.51 23.19
CA ILE A 244 -3.50 -5.38 21.90
C ILE A 244 -3.21 -6.58 20.99
N ASN A 245 -2.00 -7.13 21.01
CA ASN A 245 -1.68 -8.36 20.28
C ASN A 245 -2.50 -9.57 20.79
N TYR A 246 -2.72 -9.66 22.10
CA TYR A 246 -3.64 -10.65 22.67
C TYR A 246 -5.08 -10.44 22.17
N GLY A 247 -5.54 -9.18 22.11
CA GLY A 247 -6.85 -8.83 21.54
C GLY A 247 -6.95 -9.23 20.06
N ALA A 248 -5.93 -8.92 19.25
CA ALA A 248 -5.85 -9.34 17.85
C ALA A 248 -5.89 -10.86 17.72
N HIS A 249 -5.16 -11.60 18.55
CA HIS A 249 -5.21 -13.05 18.58
C HIS A 249 -6.61 -13.60 18.89
N ALA A 250 -7.34 -12.98 19.82
CA ALA A 250 -8.66 -13.42 20.24
C ALA A 250 -9.79 -13.08 19.24
N PHE A 251 -9.70 -11.92 18.55
CA PHE A 251 -10.82 -11.37 17.78
C PHE A 251 -10.54 -11.07 16.31
N LEU A 252 -9.27 -10.89 15.92
CA LEU A 252 -8.91 -10.58 14.53
C LEU A 252 -8.42 -11.83 13.80
N ILE A 253 -7.39 -12.50 14.34
CA ILE A 253 -6.76 -13.65 13.70
C ILE A 253 -7.22 -15.00 14.25
N ALA A 254 -8.32 -15.03 15.01
CA ALA A 254 -9.03 -16.27 15.35
C ALA A 254 -9.89 -16.74 14.17
N PRO A 255 -10.27 -18.04 14.09
CA PRO A 255 -11.34 -18.48 13.20
C PRO A 255 -12.61 -17.66 13.43
N GLU A 256 -13.29 -17.25 12.35
CA GLU A 256 -14.44 -16.33 12.39
C GLU A 256 -14.13 -14.95 13.02
N GLY A 257 -12.85 -14.60 13.15
CA GLY A 257 -12.41 -13.25 13.51
C GLY A 257 -12.32 -12.34 12.29
N GLY A 258 -12.11 -11.03 12.52
CA GLY A 258 -12.16 -10.01 11.46
C GLY A 258 -11.27 -10.29 10.23
N VAL A 259 -10.12 -10.96 10.40
CA VAL A 259 -9.28 -11.36 9.27
C VAL A 259 -9.95 -12.46 8.43
N ASP A 260 -10.50 -13.49 9.06
CA ASP A 260 -11.21 -14.58 8.37
C ASP A 260 -12.46 -14.06 7.66
N GLU A 261 -13.18 -13.16 8.33
CA GLU A 261 -14.43 -12.59 7.83
C GLU A 261 -14.22 -11.65 6.64
N LEU A 262 -13.17 -10.83 6.64
CA LEU A 262 -13.02 -9.71 5.70
C LEU A 262 -11.92 -9.87 4.66
N LEU A 263 -10.76 -10.46 5.01
CA LEU A 263 -9.66 -10.62 4.05
C LEU A 263 -9.95 -11.72 3.03
N ALA A 264 -9.17 -11.72 1.95
CA ALA A 264 -9.40 -12.60 0.80
C ALA A 264 -9.05 -14.06 1.07
N GLY A 265 -8.16 -14.34 2.04
CA GLY A 265 -7.65 -15.68 2.30
C GLY A 265 -8.27 -16.38 3.51
N GLU A 266 -8.23 -17.72 3.52
CA GLU A 266 -8.59 -18.52 4.69
C GLU A 266 -7.70 -18.20 5.89
N ILE A 267 -8.27 -18.22 7.10
CA ILE A 267 -7.57 -17.83 8.33
C ILE A 267 -6.21 -18.51 8.53
N LYS A 268 -6.10 -19.82 8.27
CA LYS A 268 -4.85 -20.58 8.42
C LYS A 268 -3.75 -20.06 7.50
N SER A 269 -4.13 -19.74 6.26
CA SER A 269 -3.21 -19.24 5.23
C SER A 269 -2.79 -17.80 5.55
N SER A 270 -3.72 -16.97 6.01
CA SER A 270 -3.50 -15.58 6.45
C SER A 270 -2.57 -15.51 7.66
N GLN A 271 -2.76 -16.35 8.67
CA GLN A 271 -1.84 -16.50 9.81
C GLN A 271 -0.43 -16.89 9.35
N THR A 272 -0.32 -17.79 8.37
CA THR A 272 0.98 -18.22 7.83
C THR A 272 1.70 -17.07 7.14
N VAL A 273 0.99 -16.22 6.38
CA VAL A 273 1.56 -15.00 5.79
C VAL A 273 2.06 -14.05 6.89
N ALA A 274 1.27 -13.79 7.92
CA ALA A 274 1.67 -12.90 9.02
C ALA A 274 2.92 -13.42 9.76
N VAL A 275 3.03 -14.73 9.96
CA VAL A 275 4.23 -15.37 10.54
C VAL A 275 5.44 -15.20 9.63
N LYS A 276 5.32 -15.48 8.33
CA LYS A 276 6.42 -15.28 7.36
C LYS A 276 6.86 -13.82 7.31
N ALA A 277 5.90 -12.89 7.38
CA ALA A 277 6.16 -11.46 7.44
C ALA A 277 6.98 -11.06 8.68
N ALA A 278 6.56 -11.52 9.87
CA ALA A 278 7.30 -11.27 11.10
C ALA A 278 8.72 -11.88 11.05
N GLN A 279 8.84 -13.13 10.58
CA GLN A 279 10.12 -13.80 10.39
C GLN A 279 11.05 -13.06 9.43
N SER A 280 10.51 -12.47 8.35
CA SER A 280 11.33 -11.70 7.40
C SER A 280 12.10 -10.55 8.07
N TYR A 281 11.54 -9.97 9.14
CA TYR A 281 12.15 -8.89 9.90
C TYR A 281 12.96 -9.41 11.09
N LEU A 282 12.41 -10.36 11.86
CA LEU A 282 13.11 -10.95 13.01
C LEU A 282 14.39 -11.68 12.60
N PHE A 283 14.44 -12.28 11.41
CA PHE A 283 15.63 -13.02 10.95
C PHE A 283 16.66 -12.13 10.25
N ASN A 284 16.33 -10.87 9.97
CA ASN A 284 17.20 -9.92 9.27
C ASN A 284 17.23 -8.57 10.01
N PHE A 285 17.20 -8.58 11.34
CA PHE A 285 16.92 -7.37 12.13
C PHE A 285 17.93 -6.23 11.85
N ASN A 286 19.20 -6.57 11.58
CA ASN A 286 20.21 -5.57 11.26
C ASN A 286 19.97 -4.83 9.95
N ASP A 287 19.07 -5.31 9.10
CA ASP A 287 18.80 -4.75 7.76
C ASP A 287 17.49 -3.95 7.69
N ILE A 288 16.70 -3.92 8.79
CA ILE A 288 15.36 -3.33 8.80
C ILE A 288 15.28 -1.94 9.45
N ASP A 289 16.41 -1.29 9.72
CA ASP A 289 16.39 0.12 10.10
C ASP A 289 15.78 0.95 8.95
N PHE A 290 15.04 2.01 9.30
CA PHE A 290 14.19 2.70 8.33
C PHE A 290 14.94 3.18 7.08
N PRO A 291 16.10 3.88 7.17
CA PRO A 291 16.91 4.21 6.01
C PRO A 291 17.35 3.01 5.18
N SER A 292 17.81 1.92 5.81
CA SER A 292 18.21 0.70 5.11
C SER A 292 17.06 0.11 4.31
N THR A 293 15.84 0.07 4.84
CA THR A 293 14.67 -0.45 4.10
C THR A 293 14.33 0.35 2.84
N LEU A 294 14.58 1.66 2.84
CA LEU A 294 14.39 2.53 1.68
C LEU A 294 15.47 2.26 0.62
N LYS A 295 16.72 2.11 1.07
CA LYS A 295 17.88 1.83 0.22
C LYS A 295 17.79 0.44 -0.43
N ILE A 296 17.40 -0.58 0.31
CA ILE A 296 17.22 -1.95 -0.21
C ILE A 296 16.17 -1.97 -1.33
N ARG A 297 15.13 -1.15 -1.21
CA ARG A 297 14.10 -0.98 -2.25
C ARG A 297 14.53 -0.02 -3.37
N GLY A 298 15.66 0.68 -3.25
CA GLY A 298 16.12 1.67 -4.23
C GLY A 298 15.21 2.91 -4.34
N VAL A 299 14.52 3.26 -3.26
CA VAL A 299 13.56 4.39 -3.21
C VAL A 299 14.04 5.54 -2.32
N ASP A 300 15.28 5.46 -1.81
CA ASP A 300 15.94 6.47 -0.98
C ASP A 300 16.32 7.75 -1.76
N ASP A 301 16.51 7.65 -3.08
CA ASP A 301 16.90 8.78 -3.92
C ASP A 301 15.69 9.67 -4.30
N ALA A 302 15.55 10.82 -3.61
CA ALA A 302 14.52 11.82 -3.87
C ALA A 302 14.63 12.48 -5.25
N SER A 303 15.79 12.44 -5.93
CA SER A 303 15.89 12.96 -7.30
C SER A 303 15.24 12.02 -8.32
N LYS A 304 15.18 10.71 -8.02
CA LYS A 304 14.57 9.69 -8.88
C LYS A 304 13.10 9.43 -8.57
N LEU A 305 12.72 9.50 -7.29
CA LEU A 305 11.34 9.42 -6.83
C LEU A 305 11.03 10.65 -5.94
N PRO A 306 10.71 11.81 -6.54
CA PRO A 306 10.57 13.05 -5.80
C PRO A 306 9.35 13.07 -4.88
N ASN A 307 8.23 12.50 -5.33
CA ASN A 307 6.98 12.52 -4.57
C ASN A 307 6.87 11.27 -3.70
N TYR A 308 7.50 11.27 -2.52
CA TYR A 308 7.41 10.17 -1.56
C TYR A 308 7.26 10.65 -0.10
N PRO A 309 6.09 11.17 0.29
CA PRO A 309 5.86 11.76 1.63
C PRO A 309 6.22 10.84 2.80
N TYR A 310 5.90 9.54 2.72
CA TYR A 310 6.26 8.56 3.76
C TYR A 310 7.77 8.49 3.99
N ARG A 311 8.58 8.45 2.93
CA ARG A 311 10.05 8.49 3.02
C ARG A 311 10.50 9.78 3.67
N ASP A 312 10.05 10.91 3.12
CA ASP A 312 10.60 12.22 3.50
C ASP A 312 10.25 12.60 4.94
N ASP A 313 9.05 12.24 5.42
CA ASP A 313 8.64 12.47 6.81
C ASP A 313 9.27 11.44 7.75
N GLY A 314 9.28 10.17 7.34
CA GLY A 314 9.90 9.11 8.12
C GLY A 314 11.39 9.34 8.36
N LEU A 315 12.13 9.89 7.40
CA LEU A 315 13.57 10.15 7.55
C LEU A 315 13.84 11.24 8.61
N LEU A 316 12.99 12.26 8.68
CA LEU A 316 13.10 13.29 9.72
C LEU A 316 12.85 12.71 11.12
N ILE A 317 11.80 11.89 11.25
CA ILE A 317 11.41 11.28 12.52
C ILE A 317 12.44 10.24 12.96
N TRP A 318 12.93 9.43 12.03
CA TRP A 318 14.04 8.50 12.25
C TRP A 318 15.27 9.23 12.80
N GLY A 319 15.68 10.33 12.16
CA GLY A 319 16.82 11.13 12.61
C GLY A 319 16.62 11.72 14.01
N ALA A 320 15.41 12.18 14.33
CA ALA A 320 15.09 12.69 15.67
C ALA A 320 15.14 11.57 16.74
N ILE A 321 14.61 10.38 16.44
CA ILE A 321 14.66 9.21 17.32
C ILE A 321 16.10 8.75 17.53
N GLU A 322 16.89 8.61 16.45
CA GLU A 322 18.28 8.16 16.54
C GLU A 322 19.14 9.11 17.38
N SER A 323 19.00 10.43 17.16
CA SER A 323 19.69 11.45 17.95
C SER A 323 19.28 11.38 19.42
N TRP A 324 17.99 11.20 19.71
CA TRP A 324 17.47 11.06 21.06
C TRP A 324 18.05 9.84 21.77
N VAL A 325 18.01 8.67 21.12
CA VAL A 325 18.52 7.40 21.66
C VAL A 325 20.03 7.49 21.91
N ARG A 326 20.77 8.11 20.99
CA ARG A 326 22.22 8.34 21.13
C ARG A 326 22.56 9.22 22.32
N GLU A 327 21.90 10.37 22.44
CA GLU A 327 22.14 11.29 23.55
C GLU A 327 21.74 10.66 24.89
N TYR A 328 20.61 9.94 24.93
CA TYR A 328 20.18 9.18 26.09
C TYR A 328 21.24 8.18 26.55
N PHE A 329 21.72 7.30 25.65
CA PHE A 329 22.71 6.30 26.03
C PHE A 329 24.08 6.89 26.35
N SER A 330 24.42 8.06 25.79
CA SER A 330 25.67 8.75 26.12
C SER A 330 25.76 9.17 27.60
N VAL A 331 24.62 9.28 28.31
CA VAL A 331 24.58 9.51 29.76
C VAL A 331 25.16 8.31 30.51
N TYR A 332 24.81 7.09 30.08
CA TYR A 332 25.06 5.84 30.80
C TYR A 332 26.29 5.05 30.32
N TYR A 333 26.57 5.09 29.01
CA TYR A 333 27.69 4.37 28.40
C TYR A 333 28.70 5.37 27.82
N LYS A 334 29.96 5.28 28.27
CA LYS A 334 31.05 6.20 27.86
C LYS A 334 31.99 5.60 26.83
N SER A 335 31.87 4.30 26.57
CA SER A 335 32.67 3.56 25.60
C SER A 335 31.98 2.26 25.19
N ASP A 336 32.39 1.70 24.05
CA ASP A 336 31.97 0.35 23.62
C ASP A 336 32.32 -0.73 24.66
N LEU A 337 33.41 -0.52 25.41
CA LEU A 337 33.76 -1.41 26.52
C LEU A 337 32.68 -1.41 27.61
N SER A 338 32.11 -0.25 27.96
CA SER A 338 31.02 -0.18 28.95
C SER A 338 29.72 -0.85 28.47
N VAL A 339 29.48 -0.88 27.15
CA VAL A 339 28.33 -1.59 26.56
C VAL A 339 28.56 -3.11 26.57
N SER A 340 29.72 -3.56 26.10
CA SER A 340 30.06 -4.99 26.03
C SER A 340 30.20 -5.65 27.41
N GLN A 341 30.52 -4.90 28.45
CA GLN A 341 30.59 -5.38 29.84
C GLN A 341 29.24 -5.37 30.59
N ASP A 342 28.18 -4.82 29.99
CA ASP A 342 26.85 -4.82 30.59
C ASP A 342 26.19 -6.20 30.46
N ASN A 343 26.33 -7.03 31.50
CA ASN A 343 25.78 -8.38 31.54
C ASN A 343 24.25 -8.43 31.36
N ALA A 344 23.52 -7.41 31.84
CA ALA A 344 22.07 -7.38 31.70
C ALA A 344 21.67 -7.10 30.25
N LEU A 345 22.38 -6.19 29.58
CA LEU A 345 22.24 -5.94 28.14
C LEU A 345 22.59 -7.17 27.30
N GLN A 346 23.70 -7.87 27.61
CA GLN A 346 24.07 -9.09 26.88
C GLN A 346 23.04 -10.22 27.09
N THR A 347 22.47 -10.31 28.30
CA THR A 347 21.38 -11.27 28.59
C THR A 347 20.11 -10.92 27.82
N TRP A 348 19.78 -9.63 27.71
CA TRP A 348 18.65 -9.16 26.91
C TRP A 348 18.83 -9.53 25.44
N GLY A 349 20.02 -9.28 24.87
CA GLY A 349 20.33 -9.60 23.48
C GLY A 349 20.29 -11.10 23.18
N SER A 350 20.95 -11.92 24.01
CA SER A 350 20.93 -13.38 23.87
C SER A 350 19.55 -14.00 24.10
N THR A 351 18.72 -13.43 24.98
CA THR A 351 17.33 -13.86 25.15
C THR A 351 16.54 -13.65 23.87
N LEU A 352 16.66 -12.48 23.23
CA LEU A 352 15.98 -12.17 21.97
C LEU A 352 16.37 -13.14 20.85
N SER A 353 17.65 -13.49 20.74
CA SER A 353 18.13 -14.44 19.73
C SER A 353 17.81 -15.92 20.01
N SER A 354 17.44 -16.27 21.24
CA SER A 354 17.18 -17.67 21.61
C SER A 354 15.90 -18.26 20.98
N ASP A 355 15.86 -19.59 20.85
CA ASP A 355 14.70 -20.35 20.33
C ASP A 355 13.41 -20.17 21.14
N GLN A 356 13.56 -19.88 22.44
CA GLN A 356 12.47 -19.65 23.41
C GLN A 356 12.19 -18.16 23.64
N GLY A 357 12.92 -17.28 22.96
CA GLY A 357 12.72 -15.83 22.99
C GLY A 357 12.07 -15.36 21.70
N GLY A 358 12.75 -14.48 20.97
CA GLY A 358 12.26 -13.91 19.71
C GLY A 358 12.75 -14.60 18.45
N ARG A 359 13.70 -15.55 18.57
CA ARG A 359 14.41 -16.17 17.43
C ARG A 359 15.03 -15.15 16.49
N LEU A 360 15.47 -14.01 17.04
CA LEU A 360 16.11 -12.99 16.22
C LEU A 360 17.41 -13.55 15.63
N GLN A 361 17.52 -13.47 14.31
CA GLN A 361 18.75 -13.76 13.58
C GLN A 361 19.26 -12.46 12.97
N ASN A 362 20.56 -12.42 12.68
CA ASN A 362 21.22 -11.20 12.24
C ASN A 362 20.89 -10.02 13.18
N PHE A 363 21.04 -10.27 14.48
CA PHE A 363 20.82 -9.33 15.58
C PHE A 363 22.05 -9.32 16.49
N GLY A 364 22.42 -8.19 17.08
CA GLY A 364 23.75 -7.96 17.65
C GLY A 364 24.82 -7.66 16.59
N ASN A 365 25.97 -7.17 17.05
CA ASN A 365 27.18 -6.98 16.25
C ASN A 365 27.70 -8.31 15.68
N ASP A 366 27.43 -9.43 16.36
CA ASP A 366 27.85 -10.79 15.97
C ASP A 366 26.76 -11.58 15.23
N GLY A 367 25.58 -10.98 15.02
CA GLY A 367 24.42 -11.63 14.42
C GLY A 367 23.72 -12.67 15.32
N LYS A 368 24.15 -12.81 16.58
CA LYS A 368 23.67 -13.80 17.57
C LYS A 368 23.24 -13.18 18.92
N GLY A 369 23.01 -11.88 18.94
CA GLY A 369 22.51 -11.11 20.08
C GLY A 369 23.58 -10.42 20.92
N GLY A 370 24.87 -10.50 20.55
CA GLY A 370 25.95 -9.80 21.23
C GLY A 370 25.96 -8.30 20.88
N ILE A 371 25.79 -7.44 21.89
CA ILE A 371 25.72 -5.98 21.69
C ILE A 371 26.99 -5.37 22.26
N THR A 372 27.94 -5.03 21.39
CA THR A 372 29.30 -4.66 21.82
C THR A 372 29.65 -3.20 21.59
N THR A 373 28.86 -2.47 20.78
CA THR A 373 29.12 -1.06 20.49
C THR A 373 27.93 -0.16 20.81
N ILE A 374 28.22 1.09 21.19
CA ILE A 374 27.18 2.12 21.40
C ILE A 374 26.40 2.34 20.12
N ASP A 375 27.08 2.38 18.96
CA ASP A 375 26.42 2.59 17.66
C ASP A 375 25.41 1.48 17.33
N TYR A 376 25.74 0.22 17.64
CA TYR A 376 24.80 -0.87 17.43
C TYR A 376 23.59 -0.75 18.37
N LEU A 377 23.83 -0.47 19.65
CA LEU A 377 22.76 -0.28 20.64
C LEU A 377 21.82 0.85 20.20
N VAL A 378 22.37 1.98 19.75
CA VAL A 378 21.59 3.11 19.24
C VAL A 378 20.77 2.71 18.02
N LYS A 379 21.37 2.07 17.02
CA LYS A 379 20.67 1.60 15.82
C LYS A 379 19.51 0.64 16.17
N ALA A 380 19.78 -0.37 17.00
CA ALA A 380 18.79 -1.37 17.35
C ALA A 380 17.61 -0.77 18.13
N VAL A 381 17.89 0.08 19.12
CA VAL A 381 16.84 0.73 19.93
C VAL A 381 16.06 1.75 19.11
N SER A 382 16.71 2.49 18.22
CA SER A 382 16.02 3.41 17.30
C SER A 382 15.09 2.66 16.35
N THR A 383 15.51 1.48 15.88
CA THR A 383 14.67 0.58 15.06
C THR A 383 13.42 0.17 15.84
N ILE A 384 13.56 -0.30 17.08
CA ILE A 384 12.42 -0.71 17.91
C ILE A 384 11.46 0.47 18.15
N ILE A 385 11.98 1.63 18.54
CA ILE A 385 11.17 2.82 18.83
C ILE A 385 10.46 3.30 17.57
N PHE A 386 11.15 3.39 16.44
CA PHE A 386 10.54 3.80 15.17
C PHE A 386 9.45 2.82 14.72
N THR A 387 9.70 1.51 14.81
CA THR A 387 8.72 0.48 14.45
C THR A 387 7.47 0.56 15.33
N ALA A 388 7.64 0.75 16.64
CA ALA A 388 6.53 0.81 17.60
C ALA A 388 5.74 2.12 17.56
N SER A 389 6.30 3.18 16.96
CA SER A 389 5.67 4.51 16.89
C SER A 389 5.36 4.92 15.45
N ALA A 390 6.33 5.56 14.77
CA ALA A 390 6.15 6.16 13.45
C ALA A 390 5.75 5.14 12.37
N GLN A 391 6.37 3.96 12.34
CA GLN A 391 6.01 2.94 11.36
C GLN A 391 4.58 2.46 11.55
N HIS A 392 4.22 2.10 12.78
CA HIS A 392 2.87 1.68 13.12
C HIS A 392 1.86 2.78 12.78
N ALA A 393 2.13 4.03 13.15
CA ALA A 393 1.26 5.16 12.82
C ALA A 393 1.04 5.31 11.31
N ALA A 394 2.11 5.21 10.51
CA ALA A 394 2.07 5.35 9.06
C ALA A 394 1.26 4.25 8.35
N VAL A 395 1.11 3.07 8.95
CA VAL A 395 0.33 1.96 8.36
C VAL A 395 -1.02 1.75 9.04
N ASN A 396 -1.21 2.19 10.30
CA ASN A 396 -2.44 1.99 11.03
C ASN A 396 -3.47 3.09 10.73
N PHE A 397 -3.14 4.36 10.97
CA PHE A 397 -4.12 5.45 10.89
C PHE A 397 -4.70 5.77 9.51
N PRO A 398 -4.00 5.52 8.38
CA PRO A 398 -4.63 5.66 7.08
C PRO A 398 -5.80 4.69 6.82
N GLN A 399 -5.95 3.61 7.60
CA GLN A 399 -7.06 2.66 7.45
C GLN A 399 -8.43 3.36 7.53
N LYS A 400 -8.61 4.23 8.54
CA LYS A 400 -9.85 4.99 8.72
C LYS A 400 -10.06 6.01 7.61
N GLU A 401 -9.03 6.78 7.27
CA GLU A 401 -9.18 7.91 6.34
C GLU A 401 -9.30 7.46 4.88
N LEU A 402 -8.65 6.36 4.52
CA LEU A 402 -8.55 5.91 3.12
C LEU A 402 -9.27 4.58 2.90
N MET A 403 -8.98 3.56 3.71
CA MET A 403 -9.41 2.18 3.44
C MET A 403 -10.89 1.91 3.76
N MET A 404 -11.56 2.82 4.49
CA MET A 404 -13.01 2.77 4.67
C MET A 404 -13.80 2.96 3.37
N TYR A 405 -13.21 3.58 2.33
CA TYR A 405 -13.84 3.62 1.02
C TYR A 405 -13.61 2.29 0.28
N THR A 406 -14.43 1.29 0.61
CA THR A 406 -14.32 -0.10 0.13
C THR A 406 -14.11 -0.24 -1.38
N PRO A 407 -14.74 0.54 -2.28
CA PRO A 407 -14.48 0.40 -3.72
C PRO A 407 -13.02 0.66 -4.14
N ALA A 408 -12.29 1.50 -3.40
CA ALA A 408 -10.87 1.79 -3.68
C ALA A 408 -9.90 0.90 -2.89
N PHE A 409 -10.35 0.30 -1.79
CA PHE A 409 -9.54 -0.55 -0.90
C PHE A 409 -10.35 -1.76 -0.41
N PRO A 410 -10.83 -2.63 -1.31
CA PRO A 410 -11.60 -3.79 -0.87
C PRO A 410 -10.67 -4.79 -0.16
N LEU A 411 -11.08 -5.32 0.99
CA LEU A 411 -10.30 -6.37 1.68
C LEU A 411 -10.42 -7.75 1.02
N ALA A 412 -11.45 -7.96 0.20
CA ALA A 412 -11.63 -9.19 -0.58
C ALA A 412 -12.35 -8.90 -1.90
N ARG A 413 -12.15 -9.81 -2.86
CA ARG A 413 -12.86 -9.84 -4.13
C ARG A 413 -13.79 -11.07 -4.18
N TYR A 414 -14.98 -10.91 -4.75
CA TYR A 414 -16.06 -11.91 -4.78
C TYR A 414 -16.40 -12.42 -6.18
N LEU A 415 -15.52 -12.16 -7.14
CA LEU A 415 -15.54 -12.76 -8.47
C LEU A 415 -14.16 -13.33 -8.83
N PRO A 416 -14.10 -14.41 -9.62
CA PRO A 416 -12.85 -14.87 -10.21
C PRO A 416 -12.14 -13.73 -10.98
N VAL A 417 -10.84 -13.86 -11.14
CA VAL A 417 -10.08 -12.92 -11.99
C VAL A 417 -10.53 -13.06 -13.45
N PRO A 418 -10.64 -11.96 -14.21
CA PRO A 418 -10.90 -12.05 -15.64
C PRO A 418 -9.86 -12.91 -16.35
N THR A 419 -10.33 -13.89 -17.13
CA THR A 419 -9.46 -14.79 -17.91
C THR A 419 -9.00 -14.15 -19.22
N ASP A 420 -9.61 -13.04 -19.66
CA ASP A 420 -9.29 -12.37 -20.92
C ASP A 420 -9.12 -10.85 -20.68
N PRO A 421 -7.92 -10.29 -20.87
CA PRO A 421 -7.66 -8.85 -20.73
C PRO A 421 -8.45 -7.95 -21.69
N GLN A 422 -9.07 -8.53 -22.72
CA GLN A 422 -9.91 -7.82 -23.69
C GLN A 422 -11.41 -7.87 -23.34
N GLN A 423 -11.82 -8.70 -22.37
CA GLN A 423 -13.22 -8.80 -21.97
C GLN A 423 -13.51 -7.86 -20.80
N PRO A 424 -14.29 -6.79 -21.03
CA PRO A 424 -14.59 -5.84 -19.99
C PRO A 424 -15.49 -6.46 -18.92
N GLU A 425 -15.06 -6.35 -17.66
CA GLU A 425 -15.84 -6.74 -16.49
C GLU A 425 -16.36 -5.47 -15.80
N ASN A 426 -17.62 -5.51 -15.36
CA ASN A 426 -18.11 -4.54 -14.39
C ASN A 426 -17.49 -4.83 -13.02
N PHE A 427 -16.42 -4.11 -12.68
CA PHE A 427 -15.65 -4.32 -11.45
C PHE A 427 -16.50 -4.26 -10.17
N ILE A 428 -17.63 -3.53 -10.20
CA ILE A 428 -18.55 -3.41 -9.05
C ILE A 428 -19.07 -4.79 -8.63
N LYS A 429 -19.27 -5.70 -9.59
CA LYS A 429 -19.73 -7.06 -9.29
C LYS A 429 -18.71 -7.88 -8.51
N GLY A 430 -17.43 -7.52 -8.58
CA GLY A 430 -16.35 -8.16 -7.81
C GLY A 430 -16.13 -7.57 -6.43
N LEU A 431 -16.77 -6.45 -6.09
CA LEU A 431 -16.62 -5.79 -4.79
C LEU A 431 -17.28 -6.59 -3.66
N PRO A 432 -16.92 -6.30 -2.39
CA PRO A 432 -17.60 -6.87 -1.24
C PRO A 432 -19.11 -6.64 -1.25
N PRO A 433 -19.91 -7.65 -0.85
CA PRO A 433 -21.32 -7.44 -0.51
C PRO A 433 -21.47 -6.34 0.54
N LEU A 434 -22.62 -5.67 0.57
CA LEU A 434 -22.86 -4.52 1.46
C LEU A 434 -22.59 -4.81 2.94
N GLU A 435 -22.94 -6.01 3.41
CA GLU A 435 -22.67 -6.43 4.79
C GLU A 435 -21.16 -6.49 5.08
N GLN A 436 -20.38 -7.10 4.19
CA GLN A 436 -18.92 -7.18 4.34
C GLN A 436 -18.24 -5.81 4.18
N ALA A 437 -18.78 -4.95 3.31
CA ALA A 437 -18.31 -3.57 3.19
C ALA A 437 -18.57 -2.75 4.47
N LEU A 438 -19.73 -2.95 5.12
CA LEU A 438 -20.06 -2.31 6.39
C LEU A 438 -19.15 -2.81 7.52
N GLU A 439 -18.89 -4.11 7.60
CA GLU A 439 -17.99 -4.66 8.62
C GLU A 439 -16.54 -4.20 8.42
N GLN A 440 -16.07 -4.10 7.17
CA GLN A 440 -14.79 -3.44 6.86
C GLN A 440 -14.77 -1.99 7.39
N ILE A 441 -15.83 -1.22 7.14
CA ILE A 441 -15.92 0.16 7.65
C ILE A 441 -15.83 0.20 9.17
N ASN A 442 -16.60 -0.65 9.86
CA ASN A 442 -16.62 -0.70 11.32
C ASN A 442 -15.24 -1.03 11.91
N LEU A 443 -14.59 -2.07 11.36
CA LEU A 443 -13.27 -2.50 11.81
C LEU A 443 -12.22 -1.42 11.59
N LEU A 444 -12.12 -0.87 10.38
CA LEU A 444 -11.09 0.11 10.02
C LEU A 444 -11.34 1.47 10.70
N TYR A 445 -12.60 1.81 11.00
CA TYR A 445 -12.91 2.96 11.83
C TYR A 445 -12.38 2.78 13.26
N LEU A 446 -12.57 1.59 13.86
CA LEU A 446 -12.06 1.28 15.20
C LEU A 446 -10.53 1.39 15.24
N LEU A 447 -9.84 0.67 14.35
CA LEU A 447 -8.37 0.59 14.32
C LEU A 447 -7.74 1.97 14.07
N GLY A 448 -8.32 2.78 13.18
CA GLY A 448 -7.78 4.10 12.85
C GLY A 448 -8.25 5.26 13.73
N SER A 449 -9.00 5.02 14.83
CA SER A 449 -9.56 6.10 15.66
C SER A 449 -8.90 6.30 17.02
N VAL A 450 -8.15 5.33 17.54
CA VAL A 450 -7.61 5.39 18.90
C VAL A 450 -6.18 5.92 18.88
N TYR A 451 -5.99 7.13 19.41
CA TYR A 451 -4.67 7.72 19.64
C TYR A 451 -4.42 7.76 21.14
N TYR A 452 -3.59 6.86 21.64
CA TYR A 452 -3.16 6.85 23.04
C TYR A 452 -1.67 7.18 23.13
N THR A 453 -1.33 8.20 23.94
CA THR A 453 0.00 8.85 24.04
C THR A 453 0.47 9.52 22.75
N ASN A 454 1.57 10.27 22.82
CA ASN A 454 2.20 10.92 21.67
C ASN A 454 3.72 10.73 21.76
N LEU A 455 4.39 10.52 20.63
CA LEU A 455 5.83 10.37 20.56
C LEU A 455 6.55 11.57 21.23
N GLY A 456 7.50 11.26 22.12
CA GLY A 456 8.25 12.27 22.86
C GLY A 456 7.54 12.88 24.07
N ASN A 457 6.25 12.61 24.28
CA ASN A 457 5.53 13.01 25.48
C ASN A 457 5.60 11.91 26.55
N TYR A 458 6.68 11.88 27.32
CA TYR A 458 6.87 10.91 28.40
C TYR A 458 6.28 11.42 29.71
N SER A 459 5.80 10.52 30.57
CA SER A 459 5.37 10.89 31.92
C SER A 459 6.52 11.50 32.74
N ALA A 460 6.21 12.35 33.72
CA ALA A 460 7.21 13.00 34.57
C ALA A 460 8.09 12.00 35.36
N SER A 461 7.64 10.75 35.51
CA SER A 461 8.37 9.68 36.19
C SER A 461 9.09 8.71 35.24
N ALA A 462 9.01 8.93 33.92
CA ALA A 462 9.66 8.06 32.93
C ALA A 462 11.20 8.11 33.05
N PHE A 463 11.76 9.28 33.33
CA PHE A 463 13.19 9.49 33.51
C PHE A 463 13.46 10.27 34.79
N THR A 464 14.16 9.64 35.74
CA THR A 464 14.52 10.26 37.04
C THR A 464 15.94 10.79 37.07
N ASP A 465 16.77 10.48 36.07
CA ASP A 465 18.14 10.97 35.97
C ASP A 465 18.14 12.39 35.38
N PRO A 466 18.59 13.41 36.13
CA PRO A 466 18.55 14.79 35.66
C PRO A 466 19.47 15.04 34.44
N ASN A 467 20.44 14.16 34.16
CA ASN A 467 21.32 14.29 33.00
C ASN A 467 20.62 13.96 31.67
N VAL A 468 19.43 13.35 31.72
CA VAL A 468 18.62 13.03 30.54
C VAL A 468 17.78 14.22 30.07
N THR A 469 17.48 15.17 30.97
CA THR A 469 16.51 16.25 30.73
C THR A 469 16.82 17.06 29.48
N SER A 470 18.07 17.51 29.29
CA SER A 470 18.42 18.32 28.12
C SER A 470 18.30 17.56 26.79
N ALA A 471 18.65 16.28 26.78
CA ALA A 471 18.47 15.43 25.60
C ALA A 471 16.98 15.25 25.27
N LEU A 472 16.14 15.13 26.30
CA LEU A 472 14.69 14.98 26.12
C LEU A 472 14.05 16.28 25.59
N GLU A 473 14.40 17.42 26.15
CA GLU A 473 13.94 18.74 25.69
C GLU A 473 14.33 18.98 24.23
N LYS A 474 15.54 18.57 23.85
CA LYS A 474 16.00 18.62 22.46
C LYS A 474 15.17 17.72 21.56
N PHE A 475 14.91 16.47 21.95
CA PHE A 475 14.05 15.55 21.18
C PHE A 475 12.65 16.14 20.96
N GLN A 476 12.02 16.66 22.02
CA GLN A 476 10.70 17.28 21.94
C GLN A 476 10.69 18.55 21.07
N THR A 477 11.76 19.33 21.09
CA THR A 477 11.91 20.49 20.21
C THR A 477 12.05 20.07 18.75
N ASN A 478 12.90 19.07 18.47
CA ASN A 478 13.06 18.52 17.12
C ASN A 478 11.72 18.01 16.55
N LEU A 479 10.89 17.34 17.36
CA LEU A 479 9.57 16.88 16.92
C LEU A 479 8.64 18.07 16.57
N LYS A 480 8.66 19.16 17.34
CA LYS A 480 7.88 20.37 17.02
C LYS A 480 8.34 21.02 15.71
N ASP A 481 9.66 21.07 15.48
CA ASP A 481 10.21 21.63 14.24
C ASP A 481 9.87 20.75 13.03
N ILE A 482 9.91 19.42 13.18
CA ILE A 482 9.50 18.47 12.15
C ILE A 482 8.02 18.65 11.80
N GLU A 483 7.14 18.77 12.80
CA GLU A 483 5.71 19.05 12.60
C GLU A 483 5.49 20.31 11.73
N GLN A 484 6.23 21.39 12.01
CA GLN A 484 6.17 22.61 11.19
C GLN A 484 6.65 22.37 9.76
N GLN A 485 7.74 21.62 9.57
CA GLN A 485 8.25 21.27 8.24
C GLN A 485 7.27 20.41 7.44
N ILE A 486 6.57 19.46 8.09
CA ILE A 486 5.54 18.63 7.46
C ILE A 486 4.33 19.49 7.08
N ASN A 487 3.86 20.38 7.97
CA ASN A 487 2.75 21.29 7.68
C ASN A 487 3.04 22.24 6.51
N LEU A 488 4.28 22.74 6.40
CA LEU A 488 4.71 23.53 5.26
C LEU A 488 4.65 22.73 3.94
N ARG A 489 5.10 21.46 3.95
CA ARG A 489 4.97 20.58 2.76
C ARG A 489 3.52 20.25 2.43
N ASN A 490 2.68 20.01 3.44
CA ASN A 490 1.25 19.75 3.27
C ASN A 490 0.47 20.95 2.74
N SER A 491 0.93 22.19 2.99
CA SER A 491 0.33 23.39 2.40
C SER A 491 0.46 23.45 0.87
N ASN A 492 1.30 22.60 0.28
CA ASN A 492 1.62 22.55 -1.14
C ASN A 492 2.13 23.89 -1.71
N SER A 493 2.62 24.80 -0.87
CA SER A 493 3.05 26.14 -1.27
C SER A 493 4.19 26.14 -2.31
N LYS A 494 4.97 25.05 -2.38
CA LYS A 494 6.07 24.86 -3.35
C LYS A 494 5.78 23.80 -4.42
N GLY A 495 4.59 23.21 -4.44
CA GLY A 495 4.28 22.07 -5.30
C GLY A 495 4.75 20.72 -4.73
N ASP A 496 5.04 20.66 -3.43
CA ASP A 496 5.65 19.49 -2.77
C ASP A 496 4.68 18.29 -2.60
N ARG A 497 3.36 18.54 -2.48
CA ARG A 497 2.36 17.49 -2.19
C ARG A 497 1.01 17.76 -2.85
N ILE A 498 0.54 16.83 -3.68
CA ILE A 498 -0.80 16.89 -4.29
C ILE A 498 -1.90 16.75 -3.24
N ILE A 499 -1.68 15.87 -2.26
CA ILE A 499 -2.58 15.63 -1.12
C ILE A 499 -1.74 15.70 0.16
N PRO A 500 -2.21 16.38 1.22
CA PRO A 500 -1.54 16.35 2.52
C PRO A 500 -1.29 14.91 3.00
N TYR A 501 -0.10 14.67 3.53
CA TYR A 501 0.25 13.43 4.22
C TYR A 501 0.41 13.75 5.70
N GLU A 502 -0.55 13.30 6.49
CA GLU A 502 -0.67 13.70 7.91
C GLU A 502 -0.31 12.59 8.89
N PHE A 503 -0.16 11.35 8.42
CA PHE A 503 0.03 10.16 9.25
C PHE A 503 1.38 10.10 9.98
N LEU A 504 2.31 10.98 9.61
CA LEU A 504 3.60 11.15 10.26
C LEU A 504 3.78 12.56 10.86
N LEU A 505 2.72 13.33 11.06
CA LEU A 505 2.79 14.49 11.95
C LEU A 505 3.15 13.99 13.37
N PRO A 506 4.25 14.44 14.00
CA PRO A 506 4.60 14.03 15.36
C PRO A 506 3.45 14.08 16.38
N THR A 507 2.53 15.04 16.24
CA THR A 507 1.34 15.13 17.10
C THR A 507 0.35 13.98 16.90
N LYS A 508 0.37 13.30 15.75
CA LYS A 508 -0.46 12.14 15.39
C LYS A 508 0.29 10.80 15.47
N ILE A 509 1.49 10.75 16.07
CA ILE A 509 2.24 9.50 16.25
C ILE A 509 2.16 9.06 17.72
N PRO A 510 1.51 7.94 18.05
CA PRO A 510 1.58 7.32 19.36
C PRO A 510 3.00 6.91 19.75
N GLN A 511 3.24 6.77 21.05
CA GLN A 511 4.55 6.37 21.56
C GLN A 511 4.82 4.87 21.40
N SER A 512 3.75 4.06 21.34
CA SER A 512 3.74 2.60 21.26
C SER A 512 2.59 2.07 20.40
N ILE A 513 2.59 0.75 20.15
CA ILE A 513 1.48 0.01 19.54
C ILE A 513 0.44 -0.31 20.61
N ASN A 514 -0.72 0.34 20.55
CA ASN A 514 -1.80 0.23 21.54
C ASN A 514 -3.21 0.12 20.95
N ILE A 515 -3.31 0.08 19.63
CA ILE A 515 -4.50 -0.21 18.84
C ILE A 515 -4.12 -1.14 17.70
#